data_AF-A0A2S2Q5K5-F1
#
_entry.id   AF-A0A2S2Q5K5-F1
#
_cell.length_a   1.000
_cell.length_b   1.000
_cell.length_c   1.000
_cell.angle_alpha   90.00
_cell.angle_beta   90.00
_cell.angle_gamma   90.00
#
_symmetry.space_group_name_H-M   'P 1'
#
loop_
_entity.id
_entity.type
_entity.pdbx_description
1 polymer ?
#
loop_
_entity_poly.entity_id
_entity_poly.type
_entity_poly.pdbx_seq_one_letter_code
_entity_poly.pdbx_strand_id
1 'polypeptide(L)'
;MHAAAVLLLVAFAAIAKAAIIRNGAELPTYTDPCKRNDKDFNGCLKKTLQYLIPKFSKEGIPELNVTSLDPFYLNEYLMHFESPQLEGKALFKDVYDYGLGSIKIVDVR
;
A
#
# COMPACT_ATOMS: atom_id res chain seq x y z
N MET A 1 2.65 48.38 -19.35
CA MET A 1 3.40 47.64 -18.30
C MET A 1 2.53 46.76 -17.39
N HIS A 2 1.27 47.13 -17.06
CA HIS A 2 0.41 46.32 -16.17
C HIS A 2 -0.17 45.05 -16.83
N ALA A 3 -0.58 45.11 -18.10
CA ALA A 3 -1.21 43.98 -18.78
C ALA A 3 -0.28 42.77 -19.01
N ALA A 4 1.00 43.03 -19.33
CA ALA A 4 2.00 41.97 -19.51
C ALA A 4 2.32 41.23 -18.20
N ALA A 5 2.36 41.95 -17.07
CA ALA A 5 2.58 41.36 -15.75
C ALA A 5 1.39 40.49 -15.31
N VAL A 6 0.15 40.91 -15.62
CA VAL A 6 -1.06 40.12 -15.34
C VAL A 6 -1.11 38.85 -16.20
N LEU A 7 -0.76 38.94 -17.48
CA LEU A 7 -0.71 37.77 -18.37
C LEU A 7 0.34 36.73 -17.95
N LEU A 8 1.50 37.16 -17.46
CA LEU A 8 2.54 36.28 -16.93
C LEU A 8 2.12 35.57 -15.63
N LEU A 9 1.39 36.27 -14.74
CA LEU A 9 0.86 35.68 -13.51
C LEU A 9 -0.24 34.64 -13.77
N VAL A 10 -1.11 34.89 -14.74
CA VAL A 10 -2.18 33.95 -15.13
C VAL A 10 -1.58 32.72 -15.85
N ALA A 11 -0.54 32.89 -16.65
CA ALA A 11 0.19 31.78 -17.27
C ALA A 11 0.91 30.91 -16.23
N PHE A 12 1.46 31.50 -15.16
CA PHE A 12 2.07 30.74 -14.06
C PHE A 12 1.04 29.94 -13.25
N ALA A 13 -0.17 30.48 -13.04
CA ALA A 13 -1.26 29.80 -12.35
C ALA A 13 -1.85 28.62 -13.14
N ALA A 14 -1.80 28.66 -14.48
CA ALA A 14 -2.31 27.58 -15.33
C ALA A 14 -1.39 26.35 -15.42
N ILE A 15 -0.08 26.52 -15.15
CA ILE A 15 0.92 25.43 -15.18
C ILE A 15 1.05 24.75 -13.80
N ALA A 16 0.61 25.42 -12.73
CA ALA A 16 0.56 24.84 -11.40
C ALA A 16 -0.64 23.90 -11.24
N LYS A 17 -0.59 22.73 -11.86
CA LYS A 17 -1.21 21.53 -11.26
C LYS A 17 -0.43 21.23 -9.98
N ALA A 18 -0.69 22.02 -8.96
CA ALA A 18 0.00 21.95 -7.69
C ALA A 18 -0.40 20.66 -6.98
N ALA A 19 0.39 19.61 -7.15
CA ALA A 19 0.51 18.57 -6.14
C ALA A 19 1.18 19.23 -4.92
N ILE A 20 0.38 19.87 -4.05
CA ILE A 20 0.87 20.40 -2.79
C ILE A 20 1.02 19.20 -1.84
N ILE A 21 2.20 18.59 -1.82
CA ILE A 21 2.60 17.69 -0.73
C ILE A 21 3.42 18.52 0.25
N ARG A 22 2.78 19.08 1.28
CA ARG A 22 3.50 19.63 2.44
C ARG A 22 4.08 18.45 3.23
N ASN A 23 5.40 18.24 3.09
CA ASN A 23 6.25 17.32 3.87
C ASN A 23 6.18 15.80 3.58
N GLY A 24 5.72 15.33 2.43
CA GLY A 24 5.41 13.91 2.23
C GLY A 24 6.22 13.22 1.14
N ALA A 25 6.56 11.95 1.39
CA ALA A 25 7.12 11.02 0.41
C ALA A 25 6.37 11.08 -0.92
N GLU A 26 7.09 10.97 -2.04
CA GLU A 26 6.50 10.85 -3.36
C GLU A 26 5.68 9.56 -3.40
N LEU A 27 4.36 9.71 -3.40
CA LEU A 27 3.49 8.55 -3.59
C LEU A 27 3.66 8.04 -5.02
N PRO A 28 3.75 6.72 -5.20
CA PRO A 28 3.86 6.16 -6.53
C PRO A 28 2.69 6.61 -7.41
N THR A 29 2.99 6.94 -8.67
CA THR A 29 2.04 7.46 -9.67
C THR A 29 0.90 6.50 -10.01
N TYR A 30 0.99 5.23 -9.60
CA TYR A 30 -0.05 4.23 -9.76
C TYR A 30 -1.12 4.24 -8.67
N THR A 31 -1.10 5.23 -7.75
CA THR A 31 -2.08 5.35 -6.66
C THR A 31 -2.80 6.69 -6.67
N ASP A 32 -4.13 6.64 -6.53
CA ASP A 32 -4.92 7.82 -6.20
C ASP A 32 -5.04 7.92 -4.67
N PRO A 33 -4.39 8.93 -4.03
CA PRO A 33 -4.43 9.06 -2.58
C PRO A 33 -5.83 9.43 -2.08
N CYS A 34 -6.28 8.76 -1.02
CA CYS A 34 -7.54 9.08 -0.35
C CYS A 34 -7.40 10.40 0.42
N LYS A 35 -8.32 11.34 0.18
CA LYS A 35 -8.37 12.61 0.91
C LYS A 35 -8.91 12.35 2.31
N ARG A 36 -8.16 12.75 3.34
CA ARG A 36 -8.52 12.51 4.75
C ARG A 36 -9.89 13.08 5.15
N ASN A 37 -10.31 14.18 4.52
CA ASN A 37 -11.59 14.84 4.77
C ASN A 37 -12.68 14.45 3.76
N ASP A 38 -12.45 13.40 2.96
CA ASP A 38 -13.49 12.86 2.10
C ASP A 38 -14.65 12.32 2.95
N LYS A 39 -15.89 12.53 2.49
CA LYS A 39 -17.09 12.01 3.16
C LYS A 39 -17.11 10.48 3.15
N ASP A 40 -16.45 9.86 2.17
CA ASP A 40 -16.30 8.41 2.04
C ASP A 40 -14.82 7.99 2.04
N PHE A 41 -14.07 8.41 3.07
CA PHE A 41 -12.68 8.02 3.25
C PHE A 41 -12.49 6.49 3.30
N ASN A 42 -13.38 5.79 4.01
CA ASN A 42 -13.29 4.34 4.19
C ASN A 42 -13.55 3.59 2.87
N GLY A 43 -14.55 4.01 2.08
CA GLY A 43 -14.78 3.42 0.76
C GLY A 43 -13.59 3.63 -0.18
N CYS A 44 -13.00 4.83 -0.17
CA CYS A 44 -11.77 5.10 -0.90
C CYS A 44 -10.64 4.17 -0.46
N LEU A 45 -10.35 4.10 0.85
CA LEU A 45 -9.25 3.31 1.39
C LEU A 45 -9.40 1.83 1.07
N LYS A 46 -10.62 1.28 1.24
CA LYS A 46 -10.94 -0.11 0.89
C LYS A 46 -10.64 -0.40 -0.59
N LYS A 47 -11.10 0.47 -1.50
CA LYS A 47 -10.87 0.33 -2.94
C LYS A 47 -9.38 0.39 -3.28
N THR A 48 -8.66 1.35 -2.70
CA THR A 48 -7.23 1.53 -2.91
C THR A 48 -6.43 0.33 -2.41
N LEU A 49 -6.71 -0.18 -1.20
CA LEU A 49 -6.06 -1.39 -0.69
C LEU A 49 -6.37 -2.62 -1.55
N GLN A 50 -7.63 -2.80 -1.96
CA GLN A 50 -8.03 -3.92 -2.81
C GLN A 50 -7.31 -3.92 -4.16
N TYR A 51 -6.99 -2.73 -4.68
CA TYR A 51 -6.22 -2.56 -5.92
C TYR A 51 -4.72 -2.77 -5.73
N LEU A 52 -4.17 -2.33 -4.60
CA LEU A 52 -2.73 -2.33 -4.36
C LEU A 52 -2.17 -3.66 -3.88
N ILE A 53 -2.89 -4.38 -3.02
CA ILE A 53 -2.44 -5.65 -2.43
C ILE A 53 -1.97 -6.65 -3.50
N PRO A 54 -2.69 -6.90 -4.61
CA PRO A 54 -2.23 -7.84 -5.64
C PRO A 54 -0.89 -7.45 -6.27
N LYS A 55 -0.64 -6.14 -6.42
CA LYS A 55 0.60 -5.63 -7.02
C LYS A 55 1.78 -5.82 -6.09
N PHE A 56 1.65 -5.35 -4.86
CA PHE A 56 2.71 -5.47 -3.85
C PHE A 56 3.00 -6.91 -3.47
N SER A 57 1.97 -7.76 -3.44
CA SER A 57 2.16 -9.17 -3.12
C SER A 57 3.01 -9.88 -4.17
N LYS A 58 2.89 -9.50 -5.45
CA LYS A 58 3.63 -10.14 -6.55
C LYS A 58 5.01 -9.51 -6.79
N GLU A 59 5.08 -8.18 -6.77
CA GLU A 59 6.28 -7.42 -7.16
C GLU A 59 7.17 -7.07 -5.96
N GLY A 60 6.63 -7.15 -4.74
CA GLY A 60 7.26 -6.57 -3.56
C GLY A 60 7.20 -5.04 -3.57
N ILE A 61 7.99 -4.44 -2.69
CA ILE A 61 8.25 -3.00 -2.62
C ILE A 61 9.77 -2.84 -2.41
N PRO A 62 10.57 -2.85 -3.50
CA PRO A 62 12.04 -2.85 -3.41
C PRO A 62 12.60 -1.65 -2.62
N GLU A 63 11.96 -0.48 -2.72
CA GLU A 63 12.36 0.73 -2.00
C GLU A 63 12.27 0.58 -0.48
N LEU A 64 11.44 -0.36 -0.01
CA LEU A 64 11.24 -0.69 1.40
C LEU A 64 11.87 -2.04 1.78
N ASN A 65 12.70 -2.63 0.91
CA ASN A 65 13.24 -3.99 1.06
C ASN A 65 12.17 -5.07 1.29
N VAL A 66 10.98 -4.87 0.70
CA VAL A 66 9.91 -5.88 0.71
C VAL A 66 10.03 -6.70 -0.56
N THR A 67 10.25 -8.00 -0.44
CA THR A 67 10.25 -8.94 -1.57
C THR A 67 8.82 -9.37 -1.92
N SER A 68 8.67 -10.22 -2.95
CA SER A 68 7.37 -10.86 -3.21
C SER A 68 6.84 -11.55 -1.94
N LEU A 69 5.54 -11.36 -1.69
CA LEU A 69 4.80 -11.97 -0.60
C LEU A 69 3.87 -13.08 -1.12
N ASP A 70 3.80 -13.33 -2.42
CA ASP A 70 2.98 -14.40 -2.99
C ASP A 70 3.71 -15.04 -4.20
N PRO A 71 4.35 -16.21 -4.02
CA PRO A 71 4.43 -16.96 -2.76
C PRO A 71 5.37 -16.33 -1.73
N PHE A 72 5.01 -16.43 -0.44
CA PHE A 72 5.88 -16.08 0.66
C PHE A 72 6.67 -17.32 1.11
N TYR A 73 8.00 -17.24 1.04
CA TYR A 73 8.91 -18.33 1.41
C TYR A 73 9.45 -18.15 2.83
N LEU A 74 9.32 -19.21 3.64
CA LEU A 74 9.93 -19.32 4.97
C LEU A 74 10.82 -20.57 5.00
N ASN A 75 12.10 -20.37 5.28
CA ASN A 75 13.06 -21.46 5.42
C ASN A 75 12.69 -22.39 6.58
N GLU A 76 12.42 -21.83 7.76
CA GLU A 76 12.09 -22.61 8.94
C GLU A 76 11.07 -21.86 9.82
N TYR A 77 10.06 -22.58 10.30
CA TYR A 77 9.06 -22.08 11.24
C TYR A 77 8.78 -23.13 12.31
N LEU A 78 9.00 -22.77 13.58
CA LEU A 78 8.72 -23.64 14.73
C LEU A 78 7.42 -23.19 15.40
N MET A 79 6.39 -24.01 15.29
CA MET A 79 5.12 -23.80 15.96
C MET A 79 5.11 -24.53 17.31
N HIS A 80 4.78 -23.80 18.37
CA HIS A 80 4.61 -24.34 19.71
C HIS A 80 3.12 -24.44 20.02
N PHE A 81 2.66 -25.62 20.40
CA PHE A 81 1.30 -25.86 20.86
C PHE A 81 1.34 -26.13 22.35
N GLU A 82 0.62 -25.33 23.12
CA GLU A 82 0.49 -25.51 24.56
C GLU A 82 -0.98 -25.39 24.94
N SER A 83 -1.54 -26.50 25.43
CA SER A 83 -2.90 -26.58 25.93
C SER A 83 -2.96 -27.63 27.06
N PRO A 84 -3.99 -27.61 27.93
CA PRO A 84 -4.07 -28.57 29.02
C PRO A 84 -4.14 -30.05 28.58
N GLN A 85 -4.55 -30.32 27.33
CA GLN A 85 -4.68 -31.68 26.79
C GLN A 85 -3.56 -32.06 25.81
N LEU A 86 -2.79 -31.09 25.31
CA LEU A 86 -1.75 -31.32 24.30
C LEU A 86 -0.65 -30.26 24.42
N GLU A 87 0.57 -30.73 24.63
CA GLU A 87 1.80 -29.96 24.51
C GLU A 87 2.64 -30.57 23.38
N GLY A 88 3.18 -29.74 22.49
CA GLY A 88 4.00 -30.21 21.39
C GLY A 88 4.66 -29.11 20.59
N LYS A 89 5.60 -29.51 19.73
CA LYS A 89 6.30 -28.63 18.80
C LYS A 89 6.22 -29.21 17.39
N ALA A 90 5.94 -28.36 16.40
CA ALA A 90 6.01 -28.71 14.99
C ALA A 90 7.04 -27.82 14.29
N LEU A 91 8.01 -28.45 13.63
CA LEU A 91 9.01 -27.76 12.82
C LEU A 91 8.63 -27.87 11.35
N PHE A 92 8.38 -26.74 10.72
CA PHE A 92 8.11 -26.62 9.30
C PHE A 92 9.36 -26.11 8.60
N LYS A 93 9.74 -26.76 7.50
CA LYS A 93 10.88 -26.36 6.67
C LYS A 93 10.42 -26.16 5.23
N ASP A 94 11.06 -25.22 4.54
CA ASP A 94 10.80 -24.88 3.15
C ASP A 94 9.31 -24.62 2.86
N VAL A 95 8.71 -23.76 3.68
CA VAL A 95 7.29 -23.41 3.60
C VAL A 95 7.08 -22.35 2.53
N TYR A 96 6.08 -22.59 1.68
CA TYR A 96 5.57 -21.63 0.71
C TYR A 96 4.11 -21.34 1.03
N ASP A 97 3.81 -20.08 1.37
CA ASP A 97 2.46 -19.59 1.59
C ASP A 97 1.96 -18.85 0.34
N TYR A 98 0.69 -19.08 -0.01
CA TYR A 98 0.08 -18.59 -1.25
C TYR A 98 -1.26 -17.90 -0.98
N GLY A 99 -1.60 -16.93 -1.82
CA GLY A 99 -2.93 -16.33 -1.85
C GLY A 99 -3.03 -14.95 -1.20
N LEU A 100 -1.94 -14.41 -0.65
CA LEU A 100 -1.88 -13.02 -0.16
C LEU A 100 -2.27 -12.01 -1.26
N GLY A 101 -1.84 -12.26 -2.50
CA GLY A 101 -2.20 -11.45 -3.66
C GLY A 101 -3.69 -11.50 -4.05
N SER A 102 -4.44 -12.45 -3.48
CA SER A 102 -5.87 -12.67 -3.75
C SER A 102 -6.78 -12.33 -2.56
N ILE A 103 -6.26 -11.68 -1.52
CA ILE A 103 -7.04 -11.28 -0.35
C ILE A 103 -8.17 -10.32 -0.75
N LYS A 104 -9.33 -10.53 -0.12
CA LYS A 104 -10.46 -9.60 -0.19
C LYS A 104 -10.52 -8.73 1.05
N ILE A 105 -10.49 -7.42 0.86
CA ILE A 105 -10.71 -6.46 1.94
C ILE A 105 -12.20 -6.45 2.28
N VAL A 106 -12.54 -6.95 3.46
CA VAL A 106 -13.93 -7.01 3.93
C VAL A 106 -14.36 -5.64 4.45
N ASP A 107 -13.53 -4.99 5.26
CA ASP A 107 -13.85 -3.73 5.94
C ASP A 107 -12.58 -2.91 6.24
N VAL A 108 -12.72 -1.60 6.42
CA VAL A 108 -11.66 -0.68 6.86
C VAL A 108 -12.24 0.34 7.84
N ARG A 109 -11.49 0.72 8.88
CA ARG A 109 -11.93 1.63 9.95
C ARG A 109 -10.95 2.76 10.16
#